data_AF-A0A2V8CBV3-F1
#
_entry.id   AF-A0A2V8CBV3-F1
#
_cell.length_a   1.000
_cell.length_b   1.000
_cell.length_c   1.000
_cell.angle_alpha   90.00
_cell.angle_beta   90.00
_cell.angle_gamma   90.00
#
_symmetry.space_group_name_H-M   'P 1'
#
loop_
_entity.id
_entity.type
_entity.pdbx_description
1 polymer ?
#
loop_
_entity_poly.entity_id
_entity_poly.type
_entity_poly.pdbx_seq_one_letter_code
_entity_poly.pdbx_strand_id
1 'polypeptide(L)'
;MEKPLKSAVELTMERLRRQDADAGIESRPLTDAQKASIAEVRNFYHAKMAQADVLHRSNVRATFSPEERQRIETEFRVDRERLTSERDAKIEKIRRGET
;
A
#
# COMPACT_ATOMS: atom_id res chain seq x y z
N MET A 1 -48.71 -5.89 -1.00
CA MET A 1 -47.62 -6.23 -1.95
C MET A 1 -46.71 -7.24 -1.25
N GLU A 2 -46.73 -8.50 -1.68
CA GLU A 2 -45.79 -9.51 -1.16
C GLU A 2 -44.37 -9.17 -1.62
N LYS A 3 -43.41 -9.18 -0.68
CA LYS A 3 -41.99 -9.08 -1.04
C LYS A 3 -41.59 -10.40 -1.71
N PRO A 4 -40.96 -10.36 -2.90
CA PRO A 4 -40.51 -11.58 -3.56
C PRO A 4 -39.52 -12.36 -2.68
N LEU A 5 -39.56 -13.70 -2.79
CA LEU A 5 -38.63 -14.58 -2.09
C LEU A 5 -37.19 -14.26 -2.55
N LYS A 6 -36.32 -13.99 -1.58
CA LYS A 6 -34.89 -13.73 -1.84
C LYS A 6 -34.22 -14.99 -2.40
N SER A 7 -33.35 -14.81 -3.38
CA SER A 7 -32.50 -15.86 -3.93
C SER A 7 -31.42 -16.31 -2.92
N ALA A 8 -30.84 -17.48 -3.15
CA ALA A 8 -29.74 -18.00 -2.33
C ALA A 8 -28.52 -17.06 -2.29
N VAL A 9 -28.24 -16.37 -3.39
CA VAL A 9 -27.16 -15.37 -3.49
C VAL A 9 -27.46 -14.18 -2.59
N GLU A 10 -28.68 -13.65 -2.63
CA GLU A 10 -29.07 -12.50 -1.80
C GLU A 10 -29.02 -12.83 -0.31
N LEU A 11 -29.49 -14.01 0.09
CA LEU A 11 -29.40 -14.49 1.47
C LEU A 11 -27.95 -14.64 1.94
N THR A 12 -27.04 -15.06 1.06
CA THR A 12 -25.62 -15.21 1.38
C THR A 12 -24.95 -13.84 1.56
N MET A 13 -25.23 -12.88 0.69
CA MET A 13 -24.71 -11.51 0.78
C MET A 13 -25.29 -10.74 1.98
N GLU A 14 -26.51 -11.06 2.41
CA GLU A 14 -27.12 -10.48 3.61
C GLU A 14 -26.47 -11.03 4.89
N ARG A 15 -26.20 -12.34 4.94
CA ARG A 15 -25.44 -12.96 6.06
C ARG A 15 -24.03 -12.40 6.15
N LEU A 16 -23.35 -12.22 5.02
CA LEU A 16 -22.02 -11.62 4.97
C LEU A 16 -22.03 -10.19 5.53
N ARG A 17 -22.94 -9.33 5.03
CA ARG A 17 -23.08 -7.96 5.53
C ARG A 17 -23.42 -7.89 7.02
N ARG A 18 -24.22 -8.84 7.52
CA ARG A 18 -24.54 -8.94 8.95
C ARG A 18 -23.33 -9.36 9.77
N GLN A 19 -22.54 -10.31 9.31
CA GLN A 19 -21.27 -10.69 9.95
C GLN A 19 -20.27 -9.53 9.96
N ASP A 20 -20.16 -8.78 8.86
CA ASP A 20 -19.32 -7.58 8.80
C ASP A 20 -19.79 -6.53 9.81
N ALA A 21 -21.10 -6.28 9.89
CA ALA A 21 -21.68 -5.35 10.86
C ALA A 21 -21.50 -5.81 12.32
N ASP A 22 -21.72 -7.10 12.62
CA ASP A 22 -21.52 -7.69 13.95
C ASP A 22 -20.02 -7.65 14.36
N ALA A 23 -19.11 -7.73 13.39
CA ALA A 23 -17.66 -7.58 13.57
C ALA A 23 -17.19 -6.12 13.60
N GLY A 24 -18.10 -5.14 13.45
CA GLY A 24 -17.76 -3.72 13.38
C GLY A 24 -17.00 -3.31 12.11
N ILE A 25 -17.00 -4.15 11.08
CA ILE A 25 -16.35 -3.92 9.79
C ILE A 25 -17.32 -3.11 8.92
N GLU A 26 -17.25 -1.78 9.01
CA GLU A 26 -17.90 -0.92 8.02
C GLU A 26 -17.05 -0.85 6.74
N SER A 27 -17.55 -1.46 5.66
CA SER A 27 -17.00 -1.25 4.32
C SER A 27 -17.29 0.19 3.87
N ARG A 28 -16.39 1.10 4.20
CA ARG A 28 -16.45 2.50 3.76
C ARG A 28 -15.70 2.64 2.44
N PRO A 29 -16.37 2.96 1.33
CA PRO A 29 -15.67 3.27 0.10
C PRO A 29 -14.76 4.49 0.33
N LEU A 30 -13.55 4.47 -0.25
CA LEU A 30 -12.62 5.59 -0.15
C LEU A 30 -13.25 6.83 -0.79
N THR A 31 -13.12 7.96 -0.09
CA THR A 31 -13.49 9.27 -0.66
C THR A 31 -12.54 9.65 -1.79
N ASP A 32 -12.97 10.54 -2.67
CA ASP A 32 -12.10 10.99 -3.77
C ASP A 32 -10.86 11.74 -3.25
N ALA A 33 -10.99 12.44 -2.12
CA ALA A 33 -9.86 13.05 -1.42
C ALA A 33 -8.86 11.99 -0.93
N GLN A 34 -9.33 10.90 -0.30
CA GLN A 34 -8.45 9.79 0.12
C GLN A 34 -7.76 9.13 -1.08
N LYS A 35 -8.47 8.92 -2.19
CA LYS A 35 -7.87 8.37 -3.42
C LYS A 35 -6.78 9.30 -3.96
N ALA A 36 -7.02 10.61 -4.00
CA ALA A 36 -6.04 11.60 -4.44
C ALA A 36 -4.79 11.58 -3.56
N SER A 37 -4.96 11.62 -2.23
CA SER A 37 -3.84 11.53 -1.28
C SER A 37 -3.05 10.22 -1.41
N ILE A 38 -3.72 9.08 -1.63
CA ILE A 38 -3.03 7.80 -1.89
C ILE A 38 -2.21 7.87 -3.18
N ALA A 39 -2.74 8.48 -4.24
CA ALA A 39 -2.03 8.66 -5.50
C ALA A 39 -0.78 9.54 -5.33
N GLU A 40 -0.89 10.64 -4.59
CA GLU A 40 0.24 11.53 -4.26
C GLU A 40 1.33 10.79 -3.48
N VAL A 41 0.95 10.05 -2.43
CA VAL A 41 1.89 9.24 -1.65
C VAL A 41 2.60 8.22 -2.53
N ARG A 42 1.88 7.52 -3.40
CA ARG A 42 2.47 6.56 -4.35
C ARG A 42 3.46 7.23 -5.29
N ASN A 43 3.10 8.35 -5.88
CA ASN A 43 3.97 9.10 -6.80
C ASN A 43 5.25 9.58 -6.10
N PHE A 44 5.11 10.11 -4.89
CA PHE A 44 6.23 10.58 -4.09
C PHE A 44 7.23 9.46 -3.77
N TYR A 45 6.75 8.33 -3.25
CA TYR A 45 7.63 7.19 -2.94
C TYR A 45 8.17 6.51 -4.20
N HIS A 46 7.42 6.52 -5.31
CA HIS A 46 7.93 6.06 -6.59
C HIS A 46 9.13 6.91 -7.08
N ALA A 47 9.04 8.24 -6.97
CA ALA A 47 10.15 9.12 -7.29
C ALA A 47 11.37 8.88 -6.40
N LYS A 48 11.16 8.67 -5.08
CA LYS A 48 12.23 8.32 -4.14
C LYS A 48 12.92 7.01 -4.48
N MET A 49 12.15 5.96 -4.79
CA MET A 49 12.73 4.68 -5.21
C MET A 49 13.54 4.83 -6.50
N ALA A 50 13.01 5.55 -7.49
CA ALA A 50 13.74 5.80 -8.73
C ALA A 50 15.07 6.55 -8.48
N GLN A 51 15.08 7.53 -7.58
CA GLN A 51 16.30 8.22 -7.18
C GLN A 51 17.30 7.27 -6.49
N ALA A 52 16.83 6.44 -5.56
CA ALA A 52 17.66 5.45 -4.86
C ALA A 52 18.25 4.43 -5.85
N ASP A 53 17.47 3.95 -6.82
CA ASP A 53 17.93 3.04 -7.88
C ASP A 53 19.04 3.66 -8.72
N VAL A 54 18.88 4.93 -9.12
CA VAL A 54 19.88 5.66 -9.91
C VAL A 54 21.18 5.81 -9.11
N LEU A 55 21.09 6.20 -7.84
CA LEU A 55 22.24 6.36 -6.96
C LEU A 55 22.95 5.02 -6.74
N HIS A 56 22.21 3.96 -6.45
CA HIS A 56 22.74 2.61 -6.27
C HIS A 56 23.49 2.14 -7.52
N ARG A 57 22.90 2.28 -8.70
CA ARG A 57 23.57 1.93 -9.98
C ARG A 57 24.86 2.72 -10.19
N SER A 58 24.86 4.02 -9.86
CA SER A 58 26.05 4.86 -9.93
C SER A 58 27.15 4.37 -8.99
N ASN A 59 26.79 4.06 -7.73
CA ASN A 59 27.72 3.60 -6.71
C ASN A 59 28.33 2.23 -7.09
N VAL A 60 27.51 1.26 -7.49
CA VAL A 60 27.98 -0.07 -7.93
C VAL A 60 28.94 0.05 -9.11
N ARG A 61 28.67 0.96 -10.05
CA ARG A 61 29.55 1.20 -11.20
C ARG A 61 30.89 1.82 -10.81
N ALA A 62 30.90 2.69 -9.81
CA ALA A 62 32.11 3.36 -9.32
C ALA A 62 32.96 2.48 -8.38
N THR A 63 32.37 1.46 -7.76
CA THR A 63 33.05 0.57 -6.82
C THR A 63 33.58 -0.68 -7.50
N PHE A 64 34.84 -1.04 -7.22
CA PHE A 64 35.47 -2.26 -7.77
C PHE A 64 35.66 -3.37 -6.72
N SER A 65 35.72 -3.01 -5.43
CA SER A 65 35.84 -3.98 -4.34
C SER A 65 34.57 -4.82 -4.22
N PRO A 66 34.66 -6.17 -4.24
CA PRO A 66 33.52 -7.04 -4.04
C PRO A 66 32.83 -6.84 -2.69
N GLU A 67 33.61 -6.62 -1.63
CA GLU A 67 33.07 -6.41 -0.27
C GLU A 67 32.28 -5.10 -0.18
N GLU A 68 32.81 -4.02 -0.77
CA GLU A 68 32.12 -2.72 -0.79
C GLU A 68 30.85 -2.78 -1.64
N ARG A 69 30.87 -3.50 -2.78
CA ARG A 69 29.66 -3.76 -3.57
C ARG A 69 28.60 -4.49 -2.78
N GLN A 70 28.98 -5.50 -1.98
CA GLN A 70 28.04 -6.24 -1.15
C GLN A 70 27.41 -5.36 -0.05
N ARG A 71 28.20 -4.42 0.52
CA ARG A 71 27.68 -3.43 1.46
C ARG A 71 26.67 -2.50 0.79
N ILE A 72 27.03 -1.92 -0.36
CA ILE A 72 26.14 -1.04 -1.16
C ILE A 72 24.83 -1.75 -1.52
N GLU A 73 24.88 -3.02 -1.91
CA GLU A 73 23.68 -3.82 -2.21
C GLU A 73 22.81 -4.03 -0.96
N THR A 74 23.44 -4.33 0.18
CA THR A 74 22.72 -4.54 1.44
C THR A 74 22.02 -3.26 1.90
N GLU A 75 22.72 -2.13 1.85
CA GLU A 75 22.18 -0.82 2.19
C GLU A 75 21.00 -0.46 1.28
N PHE A 76 21.17 -0.64 -0.03
CA PHE A 76 20.12 -0.37 -1.01
C PHE A 76 18.86 -1.23 -0.77
N ARG A 77 19.03 -2.51 -0.44
CA ARG A 77 17.91 -3.40 -0.09
C ARG A 77 17.15 -2.93 1.14
N VAL A 78 17.87 -2.54 2.20
CA VAL A 78 17.27 -2.02 3.44
C VAL A 78 16.52 -0.71 3.16
N ASP A 79 17.11 0.20 2.38
CA ASP A 79 16.46 1.46 2.03
C ASP A 79 15.19 1.26 1.21
N ARG A 80 15.21 0.33 0.25
CA ARG A 80 14.03 -0.01 -0.54
C ARG A 80 12.91 -0.60 0.32
N GLU A 81 13.24 -1.49 1.25
CA GLU A 81 12.28 -2.07 2.20
C GLU A 81 11.68 -1.00 3.11
N ARG A 82 12.51 -0.09 3.62
CA ARG A 82 12.08 1.04 4.43
C ARG A 82 11.13 1.97 3.66
N LEU A 83 11.50 2.40 2.45
CA LEU A 83 10.65 3.25 1.61
C LEU A 83 9.30 2.60 1.28
N THR A 84 9.31 1.28 1.02
CA THR A 84 8.09 0.50 0.77
C THR A 84 7.20 0.48 2.01
N SER A 85 7.79 0.18 3.18
CA SER A 85 7.06 0.11 4.45
C SER A 85 6.48 1.46 4.85
N GLU A 86 7.24 2.55 4.69
CA GLU A 86 6.78 3.92 4.98
C GLU A 86 5.61 4.33 4.05
N ARG A 87 5.70 4.00 2.75
CA ARG A 87 4.61 4.22 1.79
C ARG A 87 3.35 3.49 2.23
N ASP A 88 3.47 2.22 2.54
CA ASP A 88 2.32 1.36 2.86
C ASP A 88 1.69 1.79 4.18
N ALA A 89 2.50 2.08 5.21
CA ALA A 89 2.02 2.66 6.46
C ALA A 89 1.25 3.97 6.25
N LYS A 90 1.73 4.84 5.35
CA LYS A 90 1.05 6.12 5.05
C LYS A 90 -0.25 5.92 4.26
N ILE A 91 -0.28 4.98 3.31
CA ILE A 91 -1.51 4.62 2.59
C ILE A 91 -2.54 4.06 3.56
N GLU A 92 -2.14 3.20 4.49
CA GLU A 92 -3.04 2.62 5.50
C GLU A 92 -3.60 3.68 6.46
N LYS A 93 -2.79 4.67 6.86
CA LYS A 93 -3.29 5.83 7.62
C LYS A 93 -4.38 6.58 6.85
N ILE A 94 -4.13 6.89 5.57
CA ILE A 94 -5.12 7.58 4.72
C ILE A 94 -6.41 6.75 4.59
N ARG A 95 -6.30 5.42 4.42
CA ARG A 95 -7.46 4.51 4.36
C ARG A 95 -8.28 4.53 5.65
N ARG A 96 -7.62 4.60 6.81
CA ARG A 96 -8.27 4.75 8.12
C ARG A 96 -8.80 6.16 8.40
N GLY A 97 -8.48 7.13 7.55
CA GLY A 97 -8.84 8.54 7.76
C GLY A 97 -7.95 9.27 8.76
N GLU A 98 -6.78 8.69 9.08
CA GLU A 98 -5.73 9.31 9.87
C GLU A 98 -4.88 10.20 8.94
N THR A 99 -4.71 11.46 9.29
CA THR A 99 -3.86 12.43 8.57
C THR A 99 -2.38 12.22 8.88
#